data_AF-V7ASI1-F1
#
_entry.id   AF-V7ASI1-F1
#
_cell.length_a   1.000
_cell.length_b   1.000
_cell.length_c   1.000
_cell.angle_alpha   90.00
_cell.angle_beta   90.00
_cell.angle_gamma   90.00
#
_symmetry.space_group_name_H-M   'P 1'
#
loop_
_entity.id
_entity.type
_entity.pdbx_description
1 polymer ?
#
loop_
_entity_poly.entity_id
_entity_poly.type
_entity_poly.pdbx_seq_one_letter_code
_entity_poly.pdbx_strand_id
1 'polypeptide(L)'
;MSSSISFPTVRTPSPRTLPCKTEKSLFNSRCPVRVTKFLGTRLRSSGKWLGSERLHVWKSEGPLRRPKLRVVVRSGMSTVPKKPLGLYDPAMDKDSCGVGFVAELSGEGNRNTVTDALEMLVRMTHRGACGCEPNTGDGAGIMVGLPHQFYKEVVDFELPPPGKYAIGMFFLPTSNSLREESKSVFQKVAESLGHSVLGWRSVPTNNSELGKSALLTEPVIEQVFLTPSTLSKVDLERQMYILRKLCMVAITSTLNLHNDGTTDFYICSLSSRTVVYKGQLTPAQLKDYYFADLGNESMGNNQ
;
A
#
# COMPACT_ATOMS: atom_id res chain seq x y z
N MET A 1 72.78 10.79 6.47
CA MET A 1 72.43 11.94 7.34
C MET A 1 71.10 11.63 7.98
N SER A 2 71.12 11.47 9.29
CA SER A 2 70.05 11.01 10.18
C SER A 2 69.07 12.14 10.52
N SER A 3 67.76 11.86 10.48
CA SER A 3 66.72 12.72 11.06
C SER A 3 65.74 11.88 11.88
N SER A 4 65.48 12.38 13.09
CA SER A 4 64.88 11.72 14.25
C SER A 4 63.35 11.68 14.25
N ILE A 5 62.82 10.64 14.90
CA ILE A 5 61.42 10.27 15.07
C ILE A 5 60.74 11.08 16.20
N SER A 6 59.46 11.47 16.01
CA SER A 6 58.53 11.79 17.10
C SER A 6 57.08 11.52 16.70
N PHE A 7 56.36 10.73 17.49
CA PHE A 7 54.93 10.39 17.37
C PHE A 7 54.07 11.18 18.39
N PRO A 8 52.81 11.54 18.06
CA PRO A 8 51.81 11.87 19.07
C PRO A 8 50.72 10.80 19.23
N THR A 9 50.41 10.51 20.50
CA THR A 9 49.51 9.46 21.01
C THR A 9 48.05 9.92 21.08
N VAL A 10 47.12 9.10 20.60
CA VAL A 10 45.67 9.27 20.70
C VAL A 10 45.19 8.80 22.09
N ARG A 11 44.34 9.57 22.78
CA ARG A 11 43.69 9.18 24.05
C ARG A 11 42.20 8.91 23.86
N THR A 12 41.78 7.69 24.18
CA THR A 12 40.39 7.26 24.42
C THR A 12 40.07 7.26 25.91
N PRO A 13 38.81 7.52 26.34
CA PRO A 13 38.33 7.03 27.63
C PRO A 13 37.34 5.86 27.47
N SER A 14 37.59 4.82 28.25
CA SER A 14 36.83 3.57 28.38
C SER A 14 36.00 3.57 29.69
N PRO A 15 35.18 2.54 29.95
CA PRO A 15 33.91 2.62 30.69
C PRO A 15 34.06 2.36 32.20
N ARG A 16 33.05 2.76 33.00
CA ARG A 16 32.87 2.27 34.37
C ARG A 16 31.43 1.89 34.70
N THR A 17 31.32 0.74 35.34
CA THR A 17 30.15 0.03 35.83
C THR A 17 30.05 0.09 37.37
N LEU A 18 28.80 0.04 37.87
CA LEU A 18 28.30 -0.39 39.21
C LEU A 18 28.52 0.54 40.43
N PRO A 19 27.77 0.40 41.57
CA PRO A 19 26.71 -0.55 41.95
C PRO A 19 25.44 0.05 42.65
N CYS A 20 24.51 -0.87 42.98
CA CYS A 20 23.27 -0.78 43.76
C CYS A 20 23.42 -0.32 45.23
N LYS A 21 22.45 0.47 45.74
CA LYS A 21 21.96 0.41 47.14
C LYS A 21 20.57 1.05 47.28
N THR A 22 19.74 0.35 48.06
CA THR A 22 18.37 0.62 48.52
C THR A 22 18.24 1.85 49.40
N GLU A 23 17.16 2.62 49.26
CA GLU A 23 16.48 3.26 50.40
C GLU A 23 15.03 3.66 50.05
N LYS A 24 14.10 3.25 50.91
CA LYS A 24 12.67 3.57 50.85
C LYS A 24 12.46 4.96 51.45
N SER A 25 11.69 5.83 50.80
CA SER A 25 11.00 6.93 51.49
C SER A 25 9.50 6.89 51.20
N LEU A 26 8.74 6.52 52.23
CA LEU A 26 7.31 6.72 52.32
C LEU A 26 6.98 8.21 52.14
N PHE A 27 6.15 8.55 51.16
CA PHE A 27 5.34 9.76 51.26
C PHE A 27 3.89 9.43 50.91
N ASN A 28 3.14 9.25 51.99
CA ASN A 28 1.71 9.10 52.03
C ASN A 28 1.11 10.51 51.94
N SER A 29 0.54 10.88 50.80
CA SER A 29 -0.33 12.06 50.72
C SER A 29 -1.61 11.67 49.98
N ARG A 30 -2.64 11.34 50.76
CA ARG A 30 -4.03 11.25 50.31
C ARG A 30 -4.47 12.64 49.85
N CYS A 31 -4.56 12.87 48.54
CA CYS A 31 -5.38 13.93 47.98
C CYS A 31 -6.77 13.35 47.66
N PRO A 32 -7.86 13.98 48.11
CA PRO A 32 -9.20 13.45 47.88
C PRO A 32 -9.59 13.65 46.41
N VAL A 33 -9.65 12.55 45.66
CA VAL A 33 -10.26 12.55 44.33
C VAL A 33 -11.76 12.78 44.51
N ARG A 34 -12.23 13.96 44.10
CA ARG A 34 -13.64 14.31 44.06
C ARG A 34 -14.29 13.52 42.92
N VAL A 35 -14.90 12.38 43.25
CA VAL A 35 -15.67 11.58 42.29
C VAL A 35 -16.96 12.33 41.97
N THR A 36 -16.96 13.14 40.92
CA THR A 36 -18.20 13.63 40.32
C THR A 36 -18.85 12.47 39.57
N LYS A 37 -19.99 11.98 40.07
CA LYS A 37 -20.83 11.01 39.37
C LYS A 37 -21.25 11.62 38.02
N PHE A 38 -20.68 11.12 36.94
CA PHE A 38 -21.08 11.47 35.58
C PHE A 38 -22.37 10.69 35.25
N LEU A 39 -23.48 11.40 35.11
CA LEU A 39 -24.75 10.87 34.60
C LEU A 39 -24.66 10.82 33.07
N GLY A 40 -24.13 9.71 32.54
CA GLY A 40 -24.06 9.41 31.11
C GLY A 40 -24.66 8.04 30.83
N THR A 41 -25.33 7.91 29.68
CA THR A 41 -26.12 6.75 29.26
C THR A 41 -25.37 5.42 29.38
N ARG A 42 -25.93 4.51 30.17
CA ARG A 42 -25.49 3.12 30.34
C ARG A 42 -25.82 2.35 29.05
N LEU A 43 -24.84 2.12 28.18
CA LEU A 43 -25.01 1.15 27.09
C LEU A 43 -25.21 -0.24 27.72
N ARG A 44 -26.38 -0.83 27.48
CA ARG A 44 -26.68 -2.22 27.88
C ARG A 44 -25.79 -3.16 27.08
N SER A 45 -24.97 -3.95 27.78
CA SER A 45 -24.37 -5.17 27.24
C SER A 45 -25.49 -6.17 26.96
N SER A 46 -25.86 -6.37 25.70
CA SER A 46 -26.65 -7.52 25.27
C SER A 46 -25.71 -8.67 24.94
N GLY A 47 -25.95 -9.84 25.54
CA GLY A 47 -25.30 -11.09 25.14
C GLY A 47 -24.30 -11.60 26.16
N LYS A 48 -24.67 -12.71 26.80
CA LYS A 48 -23.76 -13.58 27.55
C LYS A 48 -22.68 -14.09 26.59
N TRP A 49 -21.46 -14.24 27.10
CA TRP A 49 -20.20 -14.63 26.43
C TRP A 49 -19.32 -13.46 26.02
N LEU A 50 -18.47 -12.97 26.93
CA LEU A 50 -17.12 -12.53 26.58
C LEU A 50 -16.23 -12.43 27.83
N GLY A 51 -15.01 -12.94 27.71
CA GLY A 51 -13.94 -12.74 28.68
C GLY A 51 -13.62 -11.25 28.83
N SER A 52 -13.15 -10.88 30.02
CA SER A 52 -12.74 -9.54 30.45
C SER A 52 -12.25 -8.63 29.29
N GLU A 53 -13.14 -7.78 28.79
CA GLU A 53 -12.77 -6.66 27.93
C GLU A 53 -11.97 -5.66 28.78
N ARG A 54 -10.65 -5.73 28.69
CA ARG A 54 -9.77 -4.78 29.36
C ARG A 54 -9.74 -3.48 28.55
N LEU A 55 -10.59 -2.53 28.92
CA LEU A 55 -10.53 -1.15 28.43
C LEU A 55 -9.19 -0.53 28.83
N HIS A 56 -8.32 -0.28 27.85
CA HIS A 56 -7.08 0.44 28.07
C HIS A 56 -7.29 1.92 27.76
N VAL A 57 -7.37 2.74 28.81
CA VAL A 57 -7.45 4.20 28.71
C VAL A 57 -6.04 4.74 28.64
N TRP A 58 -5.65 5.34 27.51
CA TRP A 58 -4.37 6.01 27.35
C TRP A 58 -4.56 7.53 27.36
N LYS A 59 -3.68 8.21 28.09
CA LYS A 59 -3.63 9.67 28.17
C LYS A 59 -2.36 10.11 27.43
N SER A 60 -2.51 10.80 26.31
CA SER A 60 -1.36 11.44 25.64
C SER A 60 -1.09 12.77 26.33
N GLU A 61 -0.04 12.87 27.11
CA GLU A 61 0.37 14.15 27.69
C GLU A 61 1.32 14.86 26.71
N GLY A 62 0.87 16.00 26.20
CA GLY A 62 1.68 16.94 25.42
C GLY A 62 1.17 18.35 25.70
N PRO A 63 2.06 19.34 25.89
CA PRO A 63 1.62 20.71 26.17
C PRO A 63 0.93 21.27 24.92
N LEU A 64 -0.28 21.83 25.09
CA LEU A 64 -1.17 22.42 24.07
C LEU A 64 -2.18 21.53 23.31
N ARG A 65 -2.54 20.32 23.77
CA ARG A 65 -3.77 19.65 23.25
C ARG A 65 -4.74 19.27 24.36
N ARG A 66 -6.02 19.67 24.20
CA ARG A 66 -7.11 19.19 25.07
C ARG A 66 -7.15 17.65 25.00
N PRO A 67 -7.26 16.93 26.14
CA PRO A 67 -7.24 15.47 26.14
C PRO A 67 -8.46 14.94 25.38
N LYS A 68 -8.25 14.34 24.21
CA LYS A 68 -9.29 13.56 23.51
C LYS A 68 -9.23 12.13 24.04
N LEU A 69 -10.29 11.72 24.72
CA LEU A 69 -10.53 10.31 25.05
C LEU A 69 -10.69 9.54 23.73
N ARG A 70 -9.73 8.67 23.41
CA ARG A 70 -9.91 7.66 22.35
C ARG A 70 -10.30 6.35 23.01
N VAL A 71 -11.52 5.89 22.75
CA VAL A 71 -11.89 4.50 22.99
C VAL A 71 -11.38 3.71 21.80
N VAL A 72 -10.32 2.93 22.00
CA VAL A 72 -9.87 1.96 21.01
C VAL A 72 -10.58 0.65 21.34
N VAL A 73 -11.63 0.34 20.58
CA VAL A 73 -12.14 -1.03 20.55
C VAL A 73 -11.08 -1.86 19.83
N ARG A 74 -10.40 -2.73 20.56
CA ARG A 74 -9.64 -3.81 19.94
C ARG A 74 -10.65 -4.75 19.32
N SER A 75 -11.09 -4.48 18.08
CA SER A 75 -11.79 -5.50 17.30
C SER A 75 -10.84 -6.70 17.21
N GLY A 76 -11.15 -7.77 17.93
CA GLY A 76 -10.45 -9.04 17.90
C GLY A 76 -10.68 -9.82 16.60
N MET A 77 -10.95 -9.14 15.48
CA MET A 77 -11.24 -9.76 14.18
C MET A 77 -9.99 -10.37 13.51
N SER A 78 -8.82 -10.31 14.16
CA SER A 78 -7.55 -10.80 13.59
C SER A 78 -6.73 -11.64 14.58
N THR A 79 -7.29 -12.04 15.73
CA THR A 79 -6.57 -12.94 16.64
C THR A 79 -6.87 -14.39 16.27
N VAL A 80 -5.87 -15.07 15.70
CA VAL A 80 -5.90 -16.52 15.51
C VAL A 80 -6.22 -17.19 16.86
N PRO A 81 -7.25 -18.06 16.93
CA PRO A 81 -7.61 -18.77 18.15
C PRO A 81 -6.40 -19.50 18.72
N LYS A 82 -6.12 -19.34 20.02
CA LYS A 82 -5.01 -20.06 20.67
C LYS A 82 -5.31 -21.53 20.97
N LYS A 83 -6.56 -21.96 20.77
CA LYS A 83 -7.04 -23.31 21.04
C LYS A 83 -7.91 -23.76 19.86
N PRO A 84 -7.98 -25.07 19.59
CA PRO A 84 -8.89 -25.60 18.57
C PRO A 84 -10.32 -25.11 18.78
N LEU A 85 -10.94 -24.63 17.70
CA LEU A 85 -12.33 -24.16 17.67
C LEU A 85 -13.09 -24.98 16.63
N GLY A 86 -13.81 -26.01 17.07
CA GLY A 86 -14.45 -26.97 16.17
C GLY A 86 -13.41 -27.77 15.38
N LEU A 87 -13.53 -27.79 14.04
CA LEU A 87 -12.58 -28.45 13.14
C LEU A 87 -11.32 -27.63 12.87
N TYR A 88 -11.25 -26.38 13.33
CA TYR A 88 -10.07 -25.53 13.17
C TYR A 88 -9.01 -25.88 14.22
N ASP A 89 -7.84 -26.34 13.77
CA ASP A 89 -6.66 -26.54 14.61
C ASP A 89 -5.62 -25.43 14.34
N PRO A 90 -5.34 -24.54 15.31
CA PRO A 90 -4.33 -23.50 15.18
C PRO A 90 -2.92 -24.03 14.88
N ALA A 91 -2.61 -25.28 15.21
CA ALA A 91 -1.33 -25.89 14.88
C ALA A 91 -1.17 -26.18 13.38
N MET A 92 -2.29 -26.21 12.64
CA MET A 92 -2.34 -26.44 11.19
C MET A 92 -2.57 -25.14 10.40
N ASP A 93 -2.61 -23.99 11.08
CA ASP A 93 -2.77 -22.68 10.46
C ASP A 93 -1.52 -22.35 9.62
N LYS A 94 -1.71 -22.21 8.31
CA LYS A 94 -0.64 -21.89 7.35
C LYS A 94 -1.00 -20.65 6.57
N ASP A 95 -0.38 -19.53 6.94
CA ASP A 95 -0.47 -18.28 6.20
C ASP A 95 0.32 -18.44 4.89
N SER A 96 -0.38 -18.45 3.76
CA SER A 96 0.18 -19.01 2.52
C SER A 96 0.62 -17.98 1.47
N CYS A 97 0.48 -16.66 1.65
CA CYS A 97 0.95 -15.74 0.61
C CYS A 97 2.49 -15.64 0.53
N GLY A 98 3.04 -15.62 -0.69
CA GLY A 98 4.45 -15.32 -0.96
C GLY A 98 4.65 -13.83 -1.24
N VAL A 99 5.65 -13.22 -0.61
CA VAL A 99 6.09 -11.85 -0.90
C VAL A 99 7.61 -11.83 -0.99
N GLY A 100 8.15 -11.08 -1.93
CA GLY A 100 9.57 -10.85 -2.06
C GLY A 100 9.84 -9.51 -2.74
N PHE A 101 11.11 -9.10 -2.78
CA PHE A 101 11.55 -7.91 -3.50
C PHE A 101 12.94 -8.14 -4.06
N VAL A 102 13.24 -7.43 -5.16
CA VAL A 102 14.57 -7.32 -5.76
C VAL A 102 14.89 -5.83 -5.81
N ALA A 103 16.12 -5.47 -5.44
CA ALA A 103 16.56 -4.08 -5.44
C ALA A 103 17.99 -3.99 -5.96
N GLU A 104 18.22 -3.05 -6.86
CA GLU A 104 19.55 -2.63 -7.29
C GLU A 104 20.09 -1.60 -6.29
N LEU A 105 21.30 -1.83 -5.77
CA LEU A 105 21.90 -0.98 -4.73
C LEU A 105 22.62 0.24 -5.31
N SER A 106 23.00 0.20 -6.60
CA SER A 106 23.59 1.35 -7.30
C SER A 106 22.61 2.52 -7.45
N GLY A 107 21.30 2.24 -7.41
CA GLY A 107 20.23 3.21 -7.66
C GLY A 107 19.96 3.47 -9.14
N GLU A 108 20.69 2.82 -10.04
CA GLU A 108 20.44 2.91 -11.48
C GLU A 108 19.31 1.97 -11.91
N GLY A 109 18.49 2.39 -12.87
CA GLY A 109 17.43 1.55 -13.43
C GLY A 109 18.04 0.41 -14.23
N ASN A 110 17.69 -0.83 -13.88
CA ASN A 110 18.21 -2.03 -14.53
C ASN A 110 17.08 -3.02 -14.82
N ARG A 111 16.89 -3.36 -16.11
CA ARG A 111 15.92 -4.36 -16.58
C ARG A 111 15.99 -5.70 -15.84
N ASN A 112 17.18 -6.11 -15.40
CA ASN A 112 17.38 -7.36 -14.67
C ASN A 112 16.56 -7.40 -13.36
N THR A 113 16.39 -6.28 -12.67
CA THR A 113 15.59 -6.24 -11.44
C THR A 113 14.14 -6.66 -11.67
N VAL A 114 13.56 -6.29 -12.81
CA VAL A 114 12.20 -6.68 -13.19
C VAL A 114 12.16 -8.15 -13.60
N THR A 115 13.17 -8.64 -14.34
CA THR A 115 13.27 -10.04 -14.73
C THR A 115 13.41 -10.97 -13.52
N ASP A 116 14.30 -10.63 -12.60
CA ASP A 116 14.53 -11.39 -11.36
C ASP A 116 13.29 -11.37 -10.47
N ALA A 117 12.59 -10.23 -10.38
CA ALA A 117 11.34 -10.12 -9.62
C ALA A 117 10.22 -10.99 -10.21
N LEU A 118 10.12 -11.06 -11.54
CA LEU A 118 9.19 -11.96 -12.22
C LEU A 118 9.55 -13.44 -12.00
N GLU A 119 10.84 -13.80 -12.10
CA GLU A 119 11.29 -15.17 -11.82
C GLU A 119 11.02 -15.56 -10.36
N MET A 120 11.32 -14.67 -9.42
CA MET A 120 11.01 -14.85 -8.00
C MET A 120 9.51 -15.07 -7.78
N LEU A 121 8.65 -14.30 -8.45
CA LEU A 121 7.20 -14.47 -8.40
C LEU A 121 6.78 -15.86 -8.89
N VAL A 122 7.30 -16.32 -10.04
CA VAL A 122 7.05 -17.68 -10.56
C VAL A 122 7.48 -18.76 -9.57
N ARG A 123 8.64 -18.60 -8.93
CA ARG A 123 9.13 -19.55 -7.92
C ARG A 123 8.26 -19.61 -6.66
N MET A 124 7.45 -18.57 -6.41
CA MET A 124 6.48 -18.54 -5.29
C MET A 124 5.13 -19.19 -5.62
N THR A 125 4.94 -19.78 -6.81
CA THR A 125 3.68 -20.45 -7.21
C THR A 125 3.20 -21.50 -6.20
N HIS A 126 4.10 -22.25 -5.58
CA HIS A 126 3.77 -23.25 -4.55
C HIS A 126 3.12 -22.67 -3.28
N ARG A 127 3.18 -21.34 -3.11
CA ARG A 127 2.52 -20.59 -2.02
C ARG A 127 1.22 -19.93 -2.51
N GLY A 128 1.00 -19.82 -3.82
CA GLY A 128 -0.21 -19.24 -4.38
C GLY A 128 -1.43 -20.12 -4.12
N ALA A 129 -2.50 -19.51 -3.63
CA ALA A 129 -3.81 -20.14 -3.67
C ALA A 129 -4.31 -20.18 -5.13
N CYS A 130 -4.77 -21.37 -5.54
CA CYS A 130 -5.41 -21.57 -6.83
C CYS A 130 -6.93 -21.53 -6.62
N GLY A 131 -7.64 -20.92 -7.56
CA GLY A 131 -9.09 -20.84 -7.56
C GLY A 131 -9.74 -22.21 -7.83
N CYS A 132 -11.05 -22.21 -8.07
CA CYS A 132 -11.80 -23.41 -8.41
C CYS A 132 -11.38 -24.04 -9.75
N GLU A 133 -10.69 -23.28 -10.61
CA GLU A 133 -10.14 -23.71 -11.90
C GLU A 133 -8.61 -23.65 -11.86
N PRO A 134 -7.90 -24.57 -12.54
CA PRO A 134 -6.43 -24.65 -12.50
C PRO A 134 -5.73 -23.41 -13.06
N ASN A 135 -6.40 -22.65 -13.93
CA ASN A 135 -5.89 -21.44 -14.57
C ASN A 135 -6.48 -20.14 -13.99
N THR A 136 -7.14 -20.22 -12.82
CA THR A 136 -7.55 -19.06 -12.03
C THR A 136 -6.69 -18.99 -10.77
N GLY A 137 -5.96 -17.89 -10.59
CA GLY A 137 -5.25 -17.61 -9.33
C GLY A 137 -6.01 -16.59 -8.49
N ASP A 138 -5.80 -16.59 -7.17
CA ASP A 138 -6.41 -15.59 -6.28
C ASP A 138 -5.85 -14.18 -6.52
N GLY A 139 -4.61 -14.10 -6.99
CA GLY A 139 -4.00 -12.86 -7.44
C GLY A 139 -2.47 -12.91 -7.46
N ALA A 140 -1.90 -12.20 -8.42
CA ALA A 140 -0.48 -11.98 -8.55
C ALA A 140 -0.21 -10.54 -8.96
N GLY A 141 0.98 -10.03 -8.65
CA GLY A 141 1.36 -8.69 -9.04
C GLY A 141 2.82 -8.37 -8.77
N ILE A 142 3.27 -7.32 -9.43
CA ILE A 142 4.61 -6.73 -9.32
C ILE A 142 4.45 -5.22 -9.16
N MET A 143 5.25 -4.65 -8.26
CA MET A 143 5.43 -3.21 -8.15
C MET A 143 6.82 -2.88 -8.66
N VAL A 144 6.90 -1.95 -9.60
CA VAL A 144 8.17 -1.52 -10.20
C VAL A 144 8.35 -0.02 -10.00
N GLY A 145 9.61 0.42 -10.03
CA GLY A 145 9.92 1.85 -10.15
C GLY A 145 9.40 2.40 -11.48
N LEU A 146 9.17 3.72 -11.57
CA LEU A 146 8.62 4.39 -12.76
C LEU A 146 9.53 4.23 -14.00
N PRO A 147 9.18 3.39 -15.00
CA PRO A 147 10.01 3.19 -16.19
C PRO A 147 9.84 4.35 -17.20
N HIS A 148 10.53 5.46 -16.97
CA HIS A 148 10.33 6.68 -17.76
C HIS A 148 10.60 6.51 -19.27
N GLN A 149 11.67 5.80 -19.62
CA GLN A 149 12.06 5.60 -21.02
C GLN A 149 11.02 4.79 -21.79
N PHE A 150 10.55 3.69 -21.19
CA PHE A 150 9.43 2.91 -21.72
C PHE A 150 8.19 3.79 -21.96
N TYR A 151 7.81 4.64 -21.00
CA TYR A 151 6.61 5.45 -21.15
C TYR A 151 6.73 6.48 -22.28
N LYS A 152 7.91 7.05 -22.51
CA LYS A 152 8.16 7.94 -23.66
C LYS A 152 7.94 7.25 -25.01
N GLU A 153 8.19 5.95 -25.09
CA GLU A 153 8.06 5.17 -26.32
C GLU A 153 6.61 4.76 -26.61
N VAL A 154 5.76 4.66 -25.59
CA VAL A 154 4.40 4.08 -25.71
C VAL A 154 3.25 5.08 -25.58
N VAL A 155 3.54 6.37 -25.37
CA VAL A 155 2.50 7.42 -25.32
C VAL A 155 2.67 8.43 -26.44
N ASP A 156 1.55 8.98 -26.90
CA ASP A 156 1.50 9.90 -28.05
C ASP A 156 1.63 11.38 -27.65
N PHE A 157 1.92 11.68 -26.37
CA PHE A 157 2.03 13.03 -25.84
C PHE A 157 3.36 13.27 -25.14
N GLU A 158 3.76 14.54 -25.04
CA GLU A 158 5.04 14.91 -24.42
C GLU A 158 5.02 14.63 -22.92
N LEU A 159 5.92 13.77 -22.46
CA LEU A 159 6.09 13.45 -21.04
C LEU A 159 7.13 14.35 -20.38
N PRO A 160 6.79 15.02 -19.26
CA PRO A 160 7.77 15.72 -18.45
C PRO A 160 8.88 14.78 -17.93
N PRO A 161 10.02 15.32 -17.47
CA PRO A 161 11.06 14.53 -16.84
C PRO A 161 10.55 13.75 -15.60
N PRO A 162 11.24 12.66 -15.21
CA PRO A 162 10.90 11.91 -14.00
C PRO A 162 10.74 12.81 -12.77
N GLY A 163 9.71 12.55 -11.96
CA GLY A 163 9.38 13.37 -10.78
C GLY A 163 8.64 14.69 -11.09
N LYS A 164 8.42 15.03 -12.37
CA LYS A 164 7.54 16.14 -12.80
C LYS A 164 6.19 15.67 -13.33
N TYR A 165 5.94 14.38 -13.34
CA TYR A 165 4.64 13.79 -13.65
C TYR A 165 4.39 12.58 -12.75
N ALA A 166 3.14 12.16 -12.69
CA ALA A 166 2.70 10.96 -12.02
C ALA A 166 1.88 10.09 -12.97
N ILE A 167 1.87 8.80 -12.67
CA ILE A 167 1.08 7.80 -13.38
C ILE A 167 0.15 7.15 -12.38
N GLY A 168 -1.09 6.92 -12.80
CA GLY A 168 -1.94 5.98 -12.10
C GLY A 168 -2.38 4.82 -12.97
N MET A 169 -2.45 3.64 -12.34
CA MET A 169 -2.96 2.41 -12.94
C MET A 169 -4.39 2.21 -12.45
N PHE A 170 -5.33 2.07 -13.38
CA PHE A 170 -6.76 2.04 -13.10
C PHE A 170 -7.37 0.74 -13.62
N PHE A 171 -8.23 0.16 -12.80
CA PHE A 171 -9.23 -0.81 -13.21
C PHE A 171 -10.54 -0.06 -13.37
N LEU A 172 -11.04 -0.03 -14.60
CA LEU A 172 -12.23 0.67 -15.00
C LEU A 172 -13.36 -0.33 -15.34
N PRO A 173 -14.63 0.09 -15.20
CA PRO A 173 -15.76 -0.73 -15.61
C PRO A 173 -15.68 -1.15 -17.09
N THR A 174 -16.19 -2.34 -17.39
CA THR A 174 -16.29 -2.86 -18.77
C THR A 174 -17.27 -2.06 -19.63
N SER A 175 -18.34 -1.56 -19.01
CA SER A 175 -19.29 -0.65 -19.67
C SER A 175 -18.63 0.67 -20.09
N ASN A 176 -18.71 0.99 -21.38
CA ASN A 176 -18.13 2.21 -21.95
C ASN A 176 -18.69 3.49 -21.29
N SER A 177 -19.98 3.53 -20.98
CA SER A 177 -20.60 4.72 -20.37
C SER A 177 -20.06 4.98 -18.96
N LEU A 178 -20.04 3.95 -18.12
CA LEU A 178 -19.51 4.03 -16.75
C LEU A 178 -18.01 4.34 -16.75
N ARG A 179 -17.27 3.81 -17.73
CA ARG A 179 -15.85 4.08 -17.89
C ARG A 179 -15.57 5.54 -18.22
N GLU A 180 -16.24 6.10 -19.22
CA GLU A 180 -16.07 7.52 -19.58
C GLU A 180 -16.56 8.45 -18.47
N GLU A 181 -17.63 8.09 -17.76
CA GLU A 181 -18.07 8.82 -16.57
C GLU A 181 -17.02 8.78 -15.45
N SER A 182 -16.42 7.61 -15.17
CA SER A 182 -15.32 7.47 -14.21
C SER A 182 -14.15 8.41 -14.54
N LYS A 183 -13.74 8.44 -15.82
CA LYS A 183 -12.67 9.32 -16.31
C LYS A 183 -13.04 10.79 -16.18
N SER A 184 -14.27 11.16 -16.52
CA SER A 184 -14.77 12.54 -16.38
C SER A 184 -14.76 13.01 -14.93
N VAL A 185 -15.22 12.17 -14.00
CA VAL A 185 -15.20 12.48 -12.56
C VAL A 185 -13.76 12.60 -12.06
N PHE A 186 -12.88 11.66 -12.46
CA PHE A 186 -11.45 11.75 -12.12
C PHE A 186 -10.84 13.06 -12.59
N GLN A 187 -11.09 13.44 -13.85
CA GLN A 187 -10.57 14.67 -14.44
C GLN A 187 -11.06 15.92 -13.67
N LYS A 188 -12.37 16.00 -13.37
CA LYS A 188 -12.94 17.12 -12.60
C LYS A 188 -12.30 17.25 -11.21
N VAL A 189 -12.09 16.13 -10.52
CA VAL A 189 -11.44 16.14 -9.19
C VAL A 189 -9.97 16.55 -9.32
N ALA A 190 -9.24 16.03 -10.31
CA ALA A 190 -7.85 16.39 -10.56
C ALA A 190 -7.70 17.89 -10.84
N GLU A 191 -8.51 18.45 -11.73
CA GLU A 191 -8.53 19.87 -12.07
C GLU A 191 -8.91 20.74 -10.88
N SER A 192 -9.87 20.31 -10.05
CA SER A 192 -10.26 21.05 -8.83
C SER A 192 -9.13 21.18 -7.81
N LEU A 193 -8.19 20.23 -7.80
CA LEU A 193 -6.99 20.26 -6.97
C LEU A 193 -5.80 20.94 -7.67
N GLY A 194 -5.98 21.42 -8.90
CA GLY A 194 -4.98 22.10 -9.72
C GLY A 194 -4.03 21.19 -10.49
N HIS A 195 -4.31 19.89 -10.58
CA HIS A 195 -3.56 18.97 -11.45
C HIS A 195 -4.00 19.09 -12.90
N SER A 196 -3.09 18.86 -13.84
CA SER A 196 -3.42 18.74 -15.27
C SER A 196 -3.26 17.30 -15.71
N VAL A 197 -4.29 16.74 -16.35
CA VAL A 197 -4.26 15.41 -16.94
C VAL A 197 -3.66 15.53 -18.34
N LEU A 198 -2.53 14.85 -18.59
CA LEU A 198 -1.83 14.84 -19.88
C LEU A 198 -2.53 13.91 -20.87
N GLY A 199 -2.96 12.74 -20.41
CA GLY A 199 -3.60 11.76 -21.27
C GLY A 199 -3.86 10.43 -20.59
N TRP A 200 -4.65 9.60 -21.27
CA TRP A 200 -4.94 8.22 -20.89
C TRP A 200 -4.29 7.28 -21.89
N ARG A 201 -3.79 6.15 -21.41
CA ARG A 201 -3.21 5.06 -22.20
C ARG A 201 -3.95 3.77 -21.88
N SER A 202 -4.48 3.10 -22.89
CA SER A 202 -4.97 1.73 -22.72
C SER A 202 -3.79 0.78 -22.53
N VAL A 203 -3.81 -0.06 -21.49
CA VAL A 203 -2.73 -1.02 -21.23
C VAL A 203 -3.00 -2.28 -22.05
N PRO A 204 -2.10 -2.68 -22.96
CA PRO A 204 -2.31 -3.91 -23.73
C PRO A 204 -2.23 -5.13 -22.81
N THR A 205 -3.28 -5.95 -22.79
CA THR A 205 -3.34 -7.19 -22.03
C THR A 205 -3.61 -8.39 -22.93
N ASN A 206 -3.16 -9.57 -22.52
CA ASN A 206 -3.46 -10.85 -23.17
C ASN A 206 -4.19 -11.78 -22.20
N ASN A 207 -5.50 -11.93 -22.39
CA ASN A 207 -6.35 -12.71 -21.50
C ASN A 207 -6.57 -14.19 -21.95
N SER A 208 -5.83 -14.66 -22.96
CA SER A 208 -6.01 -16.01 -23.55
C SER A 208 -5.83 -17.17 -22.57
N GLU A 209 -4.99 -17.03 -21.55
CA GLU A 209 -4.72 -18.09 -20.56
C GLU A 209 -5.62 -18.03 -19.32
N LEU A 210 -6.45 -16.98 -19.18
CA LEU A 210 -7.24 -16.77 -17.97
C LEU A 210 -8.36 -17.81 -17.82
N GLY A 211 -8.60 -18.22 -16.58
CA GLY A 211 -9.80 -18.98 -16.22
C GLY A 211 -11.07 -18.18 -16.40
N LYS A 212 -12.21 -18.88 -16.53
CA LYS A 212 -13.51 -18.26 -16.82
C LYS A 212 -13.92 -17.31 -15.71
N SER A 213 -13.65 -17.68 -14.46
CA SER A 213 -13.96 -16.82 -13.31
C SER A 213 -13.20 -15.49 -13.37
N ALA A 214 -11.90 -15.52 -13.68
CA ALA A 214 -11.08 -14.31 -13.80
C ALA A 214 -11.51 -13.45 -15.00
N LEU A 215 -11.87 -14.07 -16.14
CA LEU A 215 -12.36 -13.38 -17.33
C LEU A 215 -13.68 -12.64 -17.09
N LEU A 216 -14.60 -13.22 -16.32
CA LEU A 216 -15.90 -12.59 -16.02
C LEU A 216 -15.76 -11.30 -15.20
N THR A 217 -14.70 -11.18 -14.41
CA THR A 217 -14.41 -10.02 -13.56
C THR A 217 -13.23 -9.20 -14.08
N GLU A 218 -12.77 -9.43 -15.31
CA GLU A 218 -11.65 -8.70 -15.90
C GLU A 218 -12.05 -7.22 -16.12
N PRO A 219 -11.34 -6.26 -15.49
CA PRO A 219 -11.61 -4.84 -15.70
C PRO A 219 -10.94 -4.33 -16.97
N VAL A 220 -11.39 -3.18 -17.47
CA VAL A 220 -10.63 -2.45 -18.49
C VAL A 220 -9.47 -1.75 -17.80
N ILE A 221 -8.24 -2.04 -18.24
CA ILE A 221 -7.03 -1.54 -17.59
C ILE A 221 -6.48 -0.35 -18.37
N GLU A 222 -6.46 0.81 -17.72
CA GLU A 222 -5.92 2.03 -18.30
C GLU A 222 -4.96 2.74 -17.35
N GLN A 223 -4.04 3.51 -17.93
CA GLN A 223 -3.12 4.38 -17.22
C GLN A 223 -3.46 5.84 -17.49
N VAL A 224 -3.38 6.67 -16.45
CA VAL A 224 -3.52 8.12 -16.58
C VAL A 224 -2.21 8.81 -16.22
N PHE A 225 -1.85 9.82 -17.00
CA PHE A 225 -0.65 10.63 -16.81
C PHE A 225 -1.04 12.05 -16.42
N LEU A 226 -0.40 12.61 -15.41
CA LEU A 226 -0.75 13.94 -14.90
C LEU A 226 0.44 14.69 -14.32
N THR A 227 0.34 16.02 -14.33
CA THR A 227 1.34 16.92 -13.75
C THR A 227 0.99 17.30 -12.31
N PRO A 228 1.98 17.68 -11.49
CA PRO A 228 1.75 18.23 -10.15
C PRO A 228 0.85 19.47 -10.19
N SER A 229 0.16 19.71 -9.07
CA SER A 229 -0.58 20.95 -8.88
C SER A 229 0.38 22.09 -8.59
N THR A 230 0.22 23.20 -9.30
CA THR A 230 0.97 24.44 -9.06
C THR A 230 0.49 25.17 -7.79
N LEU A 231 -0.69 24.79 -7.27
CA LEU A 231 -1.31 25.42 -6.11
C LEU A 231 -0.71 24.92 -4.78
N SER A 232 -0.04 23.77 -4.80
CA SER A 232 0.45 23.10 -3.60
C SER A 232 1.97 23.01 -3.55
N LYS A 233 2.55 23.39 -2.41
CA LYS A 233 3.99 23.25 -2.14
C LYS A 233 4.36 21.87 -1.57
N VAL A 234 3.39 20.97 -1.48
CA VAL A 234 3.57 19.63 -0.93
C VAL A 234 4.23 18.72 -1.98
N ASP A 235 5.04 17.76 -1.53
CA ASP A 235 5.63 16.73 -2.40
C ASP A 235 4.57 16.00 -3.26
N LEU A 236 4.93 15.69 -4.50
CA LEU A 236 4.03 15.14 -5.51
C LEU A 236 3.37 13.84 -5.03
N GLU A 237 4.09 12.95 -4.35
CA GLU A 237 3.52 11.71 -3.80
C GLU A 237 2.36 11.96 -2.83
N ARG A 238 2.47 12.99 -1.97
CA ARG A 238 1.38 13.30 -1.05
C ARG A 238 0.21 13.96 -1.77
N GLN A 239 0.46 14.75 -2.83
CA GLN A 239 -0.62 15.24 -3.70
C GLN A 239 -1.36 14.05 -4.35
N MET A 240 -0.63 13.09 -4.90
CA MET A 240 -1.19 11.89 -5.54
C MET A 240 -1.96 11.01 -4.55
N TYR A 241 -1.48 10.86 -3.33
CA TYR A 241 -2.21 10.16 -2.27
C TYR A 241 -3.58 10.81 -1.98
N ILE A 242 -3.62 12.13 -1.85
CA ILE A 242 -4.86 12.88 -1.60
C ILE A 242 -5.80 12.75 -2.80
N LEU A 243 -5.28 12.97 -4.02
CA LEU A 243 -6.04 12.81 -5.27
C LEU A 243 -6.65 11.42 -5.38
N ARG A 244 -5.87 10.36 -5.15
CA ARG A 244 -6.35 8.97 -5.17
C ARG A 244 -7.50 8.76 -4.20
N LYS A 245 -7.38 9.25 -2.96
CA LYS A 245 -8.44 9.10 -1.95
C LYS A 245 -9.71 9.85 -2.31
N LEU A 246 -9.58 11.09 -2.78
CA LEU A 246 -10.74 11.90 -3.16
C LEU A 246 -11.43 11.35 -4.40
N CYS A 247 -10.68 10.94 -5.43
CA CYS A 247 -11.24 10.33 -6.63
C CYS A 247 -11.97 9.02 -6.33
N MET A 248 -11.39 8.13 -5.50
CA MET A 248 -12.07 6.90 -5.10
C MET A 248 -13.43 7.18 -4.45
N VAL A 249 -13.49 8.16 -3.53
CA VAL A 249 -14.75 8.52 -2.86
C VAL A 249 -15.74 9.15 -3.84
N ALA A 250 -15.29 10.08 -4.67
CA ALA A 250 -16.15 10.78 -5.62
C ALA A 250 -16.75 9.81 -6.66
N ILE A 251 -15.92 8.97 -7.28
CA ILE A 251 -16.33 8.05 -8.34
C ILE A 251 -17.28 6.98 -7.80
N THR A 252 -16.95 6.37 -6.65
CA THR A 252 -17.84 5.39 -5.98
C THR A 252 -19.21 6.01 -5.68
N SER A 253 -19.24 7.28 -5.24
CA SER A 253 -20.47 7.98 -4.91
C SER A 253 -21.28 8.37 -6.15
N THR A 254 -20.63 8.81 -7.23
CA THR A 254 -21.30 9.24 -8.46
C THR A 254 -21.89 8.06 -9.23
N LEU A 255 -21.12 6.98 -9.37
CA LEU A 255 -21.53 5.82 -10.16
C LEU A 255 -22.49 4.89 -9.40
N ASN A 256 -22.84 5.21 -8.15
CA ASN A 256 -23.60 4.35 -7.24
C ASN A 256 -23.07 2.91 -7.27
N LEU A 257 -21.74 2.75 -7.23
CA LEU A 257 -21.14 1.43 -7.19
C LEU A 257 -21.53 0.79 -5.87
N HIS A 258 -22.56 -0.05 -5.92
CA HIS A 258 -22.87 -0.97 -4.85
C HIS A 258 -21.76 -2.03 -4.85
N ASN A 259 -21.38 -2.54 -3.69
CA ASN A 259 -20.35 -3.59 -3.55
C ASN A 259 -20.85 -4.95 -4.12
N ASP A 260 -21.34 -4.97 -5.36
CA ASP A 260 -21.82 -6.15 -6.07
C ASP A 260 -20.70 -6.90 -6.82
N GLY A 261 -19.50 -6.32 -6.89
CA GLY A 261 -18.28 -6.94 -7.41
C GLY A 261 -18.16 -6.95 -8.94
N THR A 262 -19.20 -6.53 -9.66
CA THR A 262 -19.28 -6.57 -11.14
C THR A 262 -19.10 -5.19 -11.80
N THR A 263 -19.17 -4.11 -11.01
CA THR A 263 -19.15 -2.73 -11.52
C THR A 263 -17.94 -1.94 -11.00
N ASP A 264 -16.89 -2.64 -10.57
CA ASP A 264 -15.87 -2.05 -9.72
C ASP A 264 -14.90 -1.13 -10.46
N PHE A 265 -14.79 0.09 -9.94
CA PHE A 265 -13.72 1.03 -10.23
C PHE A 265 -12.64 0.92 -9.15
N TYR A 266 -11.37 0.81 -9.54
CA TYR A 266 -10.27 0.78 -8.58
C TYR A 266 -8.98 1.42 -9.09
N ILE A 267 -8.37 2.26 -8.27
CA ILE A 267 -7.05 2.83 -8.55
C ILE A 267 -6.00 1.91 -7.90
N CYS A 268 -5.20 1.20 -8.71
CA CYS A 268 -4.14 0.30 -8.25
C CYS A 268 -2.96 1.06 -7.65
N SER A 269 -2.43 2.01 -8.41
CA SER A 269 -1.37 2.92 -8.02
C SER A 269 -1.68 4.30 -8.56
N LEU A 270 -1.18 5.34 -7.89
CA LEU A 270 -1.16 6.72 -8.38
C LEU A 270 0.05 7.38 -7.74
N SER A 271 1.15 7.48 -8.48
CA SER A 271 2.47 7.83 -7.96
C SER A 271 3.38 8.38 -9.07
N SER A 272 4.33 9.21 -8.68
CA SER A 272 5.45 9.69 -9.51
C SER A 272 6.70 8.81 -9.42
N ARG A 273 6.65 7.73 -8.64
CA ARG A 273 7.82 6.87 -8.37
C ARG A 273 7.59 5.41 -8.69
N THR A 274 6.34 4.93 -8.59
CA THR A 274 6.03 3.51 -8.67
C THR A 274 4.77 3.25 -9.48
N VAL A 275 4.73 2.08 -10.11
CA VAL A 275 3.53 1.57 -10.80
C VAL A 275 3.32 0.10 -10.41
N VAL A 276 2.06 -0.28 -10.21
CA VAL A 276 1.67 -1.63 -9.80
C VAL A 276 0.95 -2.32 -10.95
N TYR A 277 1.51 -3.43 -11.41
CA TYR A 277 0.87 -4.36 -12.34
C TYR A 277 0.36 -5.53 -11.51
N LYS A 278 -0.96 -5.73 -11.47
CA LYS A 278 -1.57 -6.83 -10.71
C LYS A 278 -2.82 -7.32 -11.41
N GLY A 279 -3.33 -8.46 -10.97
CA GLY A 279 -4.61 -8.99 -11.43
C GLY A 279 -4.96 -10.27 -10.71
N GLN A 280 -6.15 -10.80 -10.99
CA GLN A 280 -6.57 -12.14 -10.57
C GLN A 280 -5.91 -13.19 -11.49
N LEU A 281 -4.61 -13.36 -11.29
CA LEU A 281 -3.70 -14.13 -12.13
C LEU A 281 -2.95 -15.14 -11.25
N THR A 282 -2.53 -16.25 -11.84
CA THR A 282 -1.47 -17.07 -11.25
C THR A 282 -0.12 -16.34 -11.38
N PRO A 283 0.87 -16.64 -10.52
CA PRO A 283 2.19 -16.02 -10.60
C PRO A 283 2.88 -16.16 -11.97
N ALA A 284 2.68 -17.29 -12.65
CA ALA A 284 3.22 -17.55 -13.98
C ALA A 284 2.58 -16.67 -15.08
N GLN A 285 1.27 -16.44 -15.00
CA GLN A 285 0.52 -15.68 -16.00
C GLN A 285 0.83 -14.17 -16.02
N LEU A 286 1.39 -13.60 -14.93
CA LEU A 286 1.56 -12.15 -14.82
C LEU A 286 2.36 -11.54 -15.97
N LYS A 287 3.48 -12.19 -16.35
CA LYS A 287 4.35 -11.70 -17.41
C LYS A 287 3.64 -11.73 -18.76
N ASP A 288 2.96 -12.83 -19.06
CA ASP A 288 2.34 -13.04 -20.37
C ASP A 288 1.06 -12.21 -20.52
N TYR A 289 0.32 -12.01 -19.43
CA TYR A 289 -0.85 -11.12 -19.40
C TYR A 289 -0.48 -9.66 -19.70
N TYR A 290 0.62 -9.14 -19.13
CA TYR A 290 1.12 -7.78 -19.38
C TYR A 290 2.34 -7.77 -20.31
N PHE A 291 2.44 -8.71 -21.25
CA PHE A 291 3.67 -8.94 -22.04
C PHE A 291 4.16 -7.69 -22.79
N ALA A 292 3.25 -6.85 -23.30
CA ALA A 292 3.63 -5.63 -24.01
C ALA A 292 4.40 -4.63 -23.14
N ASP A 293 4.13 -4.61 -21.84
CA ASP A 293 4.81 -3.72 -20.88
C ASP A 293 5.94 -4.49 -20.17
N LEU A 294 5.60 -5.57 -19.45
CA LEU A 294 6.55 -6.33 -18.63
C LEU A 294 7.56 -7.17 -19.44
N GLY A 295 7.29 -7.40 -20.72
CA GLY A 295 8.20 -8.06 -21.65
C GLY A 295 9.14 -7.09 -22.38
N ASN A 296 8.89 -5.78 -22.33
CA ASN A 296 9.70 -4.79 -23.04
C ASN A 296 11.10 -4.64 -22.39
N GLU A 297 12.14 -4.40 -23.20
CA GLU A 297 13.52 -4.18 -22.75
C GLU A 297 13.71 -2.83 -22.04
N SER A 298 12.98 -1.80 -22.46
CA SER A 298 12.97 -0.47 -21.82
C SER A 298 12.31 -0.47 -20.44
N MET A 299 11.64 -1.57 -20.06
CA MET A 299 10.92 -1.69 -18.80
C MET A 299 11.88 -1.84 -17.61
N GLY A 300 11.91 -0.86 -16.71
CA GLY A 300 12.83 -0.85 -15.55
C GLY A 300 14.17 -0.17 -15.84
N ASN A 301 14.41 0.26 -17.08
CA ASN A 301 15.49 1.18 -17.42
C ASN A 301 15.01 2.62 -17.21
N ASN A 302 15.79 3.38 -16.44
CA ASN A 302 15.52 4.79 -16.10
C ASN A 302 16.54 5.75 -16.72
N GLN A 303 17.44 5.25 -17.57
CA GLN A 303 18.43 6.04 -18.30
C GLN A 303 17.78 6.72 -19.52
#